data_AF-A0A3C2BD19-F1
#
_entry.id   AF-A0A3C2BD19-F1
#
_cell.length_a   1.000
_cell.length_b   1.000
_cell.length_c   1.000
_cell.angle_alpha   90.00
_cell.angle_beta   90.00
_cell.angle_gamma   90.00
#
_symmetry.space_group_name_H-M   'P 1'
#
loop_
_entity.id
_entity.type
_entity.pdbx_description
1 polymer ?
#
loop_
_entity_poly.entity_id
_entity_poly.type
_entity_poly.pdbx_seq_one_letter_code
_entity_poly.pdbx_strand_id
1 'polypeptide(L)'
;MTEILGIRFKKGGKVYYFSTLENIKASIGDKAVVETSRGIECGTVVIENKMIDESTMTSPLKPIMRLANEDDLQIIEQNKQKEKEAFEICQQKIKFRNLKMNLVDVECTFDRNK
;
A
#
# COMPACT_ATOMS: atom_id res chain seq x y z
N MET A 1 4.61 25.78 -4.33
CA MET A 1 4.59 24.66 -5.30
C MET A 1 5.07 23.43 -4.55
N THR A 2 4.32 22.34 -4.62
CA THR A 2 4.63 21.11 -3.89
C THR A 2 4.79 19.96 -4.86
N GLU A 3 5.84 19.17 -4.64
CA GLU A 3 6.07 17.94 -5.39
C GLU A 3 5.25 16.80 -4.78
N ILE A 4 4.53 16.07 -5.65
CA ILE A 4 3.63 14.99 -5.24
C ILE A 4 3.92 13.69 -5.98
N LEU A 5 3.52 12.60 -5.34
CA LEU A 5 3.51 11.24 -5.89
C LEU A 5 2.10 10.66 -5.80
N GLY A 6 1.70 9.95 -6.85
CA GLY A 6 0.47 9.15 -6.83
C GLY A 6 0.80 7.71 -6.45
N ILE A 7 0.30 7.26 -5.31
CA ILE A 7 0.54 5.93 -4.75
C ILE A 7 -0.77 5.13 -4.76
N ARG A 8 -0.67 3.86 -5.14
CA ARG A 8 -1.77 2.90 -5.14
C ARG A 8 -1.39 1.65 -4.34
N PHE A 9 -2.23 1.28 -3.38
CA PHE A 9 -1.98 0.13 -2.50
C PHE A 9 -2.49 -1.20 -3.09
N LYS A 10 -3.64 -1.19 -3.78
CA LYS A 10 -4.22 -2.38 -4.42
C LYS A 10 -4.35 -2.22 -5.93
N LYS A 11 -4.21 -3.30 -6.69
CA LYS A 11 -4.48 -3.30 -8.14
C LYS A 11 -5.93 -2.86 -8.40
N GLY A 12 -6.12 -1.84 -9.24
CA GLY A 12 -7.43 -1.25 -9.52
C GLY A 12 -8.02 -0.37 -8.39
N GLY A 13 -7.28 -0.16 -7.30
CA GLY A 13 -7.69 0.71 -6.21
C GLY A 13 -7.54 2.20 -6.50
N LYS A 14 -8.07 3.03 -5.57
CA LYS A 14 -7.92 4.48 -5.60
C LYS A 14 -6.44 4.88 -5.57
N VAL A 15 -6.11 5.95 -6.29
CA VAL A 15 -4.79 6.59 -6.23
C VAL A 15 -4.84 7.65 -5.15
N TYR A 16 -3.92 7.57 -4.21
CA TYR A 16 -3.73 8.53 -3.13
C TYR A 16 -2.53 9.39 -3.45
N TYR A 17 -2.62 10.68 -3.16
CA TYR A 17 -1.52 11.60 -3.39
C TYR A 17 -0.77 11.81 -2.08
N PHE A 18 0.55 11.81 -2.16
CA PHE A 18 1.44 12.08 -1.05
C PHE A 18 2.45 13.13 -1.49
N SER A 19 2.87 13.99 -0.57
CA SER A 19 4.01 14.87 -0.83
C SER A 19 5.30 14.07 -0.75
N THR A 20 6.37 14.60 -1.32
CA THR A 20 7.70 14.02 -1.22
C THR A 20 8.65 14.99 -0.55
N LEU A 21 9.63 14.45 0.18
CA LEU A 21 10.73 15.23 0.73
C LEU A 21 11.70 15.60 -0.40
N GLU A 22 12.41 16.72 -0.23
CA GLU A 22 13.41 17.15 -1.20
C GLU A 22 14.44 16.02 -1.44
N ASN A 23 14.67 15.70 -2.71
CA ASN A 23 15.59 14.67 -3.24
C ASN A 23 15.08 13.23 -3.41
N ILE A 24 13.81 12.92 -3.13
CA ILE A 24 13.28 11.58 -3.48
C ILE A 24 12.72 11.62 -4.91
N LYS A 25 13.43 10.98 -5.85
CA LYS A 25 12.95 10.74 -7.21
C LYS A 25 12.38 9.33 -7.30
N ALA A 26 11.08 9.22 -7.52
CA ALA A 26 10.37 7.96 -7.66
C ALA A 26 9.83 7.83 -9.09
N SER A 27 10.03 6.65 -9.67
CA SER A 27 9.52 6.29 -10.99
C SER A 27 8.25 5.45 -10.87
N ILE A 28 7.47 5.39 -11.95
CA ILE A 28 6.32 4.50 -12.02
C ILE A 28 6.78 3.05 -11.83
N GLY A 29 6.14 2.34 -10.90
CA GLY A 29 6.48 0.96 -10.53
C GLY A 29 7.28 0.85 -9.24
N ASP A 30 7.92 1.93 -8.79
CA ASP A 30 8.62 1.95 -7.51
C ASP A 30 7.64 1.71 -6.36
N LYS A 31 8.16 1.20 -5.25
CA LYS A 31 7.38 1.04 -4.02
C LYS A 31 7.74 2.12 -3.03
N ALA A 32 6.73 2.66 -2.36
CA ALA A 32 6.89 3.72 -1.38
C ALA A 32 6.17 3.35 -0.08
N VAL A 33 6.86 3.59 1.03
CA VAL A 33 6.35 3.36 2.38
C VAL A 33 5.76 4.66 2.88
N VAL A 34 4.52 4.61 3.37
CA VAL A 34 3.75 5.76 3.81
C VAL A 34 2.99 5.45 5.10
N GLU A 35 2.69 6.49 5.87
CA GLU A 35 1.88 6.37 7.09
C GLU A 35 0.41 6.74 6.80
N THR A 36 -0.46 5.73 6.87
CA THR A 36 -1.92 5.89 6.74
C THR A 36 -2.58 5.94 8.12
N SER A 37 -3.90 6.15 8.17
CA SER A 37 -4.64 6.04 9.43
C SER A 37 -4.70 4.61 9.98
N ARG A 38 -4.35 3.61 9.18
CA ARG A 38 -4.35 2.19 9.56
C ARG A 38 -2.98 1.69 10.00
N GLY A 39 -1.95 2.53 9.91
CA GLY A 39 -0.56 2.19 10.24
C GLY A 39 0.36 2.47 9.06
N ILE A 40 1.51 1.79 9.07
CA ILE A 40 2.48 1.91 7.98
C ILE A 40 2.06 0.98 6.86
N GLU A 41 1.96 1.51 5.65
CA GLU A 41 1.62 0.75 4.45
C GLU A 41 2.66 0.95 3.36
N CYS A 42 2.79 -0.03 2.48
CA CYS A 42 3.63 0.06 1.30
C CYS A 42 2.77 0.02 0.04
N GLY A 43 2.85 1.07 -0.77
CA GLY A 43 2.11 1.21 -2.02
C GLY A 43 3.03 1.25 -3.23
N THR A 44 2.44 1.17 -4.41
CA THR A 44 3.16 1.29 -5.69
C THR A 44 2.94 2.68 -6.28
N VAL A 45 4.02 3.31 -6.73
CA VAL A 45 4.01 4.59 -7.42
C VAL A 45 3.40 4.37 -8.81
N VAL A 46 2.30 5.07 -9.08
CA VAL A 46 1.56 5.04 -10.35
C VAL A 46 1.57 6.39 -11.05
N ILE A 47 1.94 7.45 -10.34
CA ILE A 47 2.22 8.78 -10.88
C ILE A 47 3.55 9.22 -10.28
N GLU A 48 4.52 9.43 -11.15
CA GLU A 48 5.85 9.95 -10.82
C GLU A 48 5.78 11.37 -10.25
N ASN A 49 6.93 11.87 -9.79
CA ASN A 49 7.09 13.20 -9.22
C ASN A 49 6.44 14.28 -10.11
N LYS A 50 5.41 14.93 -9.58
CA LYS A 50 4.71 16.01 -10.28
C LYS A 50 4.62 17.25 -9.40
N MET A 51 4.97 18.41 -9.97
CA MET A 51 4.79 19.70 -9.33
C MET A 51 3.34 20.16 -9.47
N ILE A 52 2.72 20.53 -8.35
CA ILE A 52 1.38 21.13 -8.32
C ILE A 52 1.36 22.40 -7.48
N ASP A 53 0.44 23.30 -7.82
CA ASP A 53 0.20 24.51 -7.06
C ASP A 53 -0.62 24.20 -5.79
N GLU A 54 -0.18 24.75 -4.67
CA GLU A 54 -0.83 24.58 -3.36
C GLU A 54 -2.29 25.06 -3.37
N SER A 55 -2.64 26.02 -4.24
CA SER A 55 -4.01 26.52 -4.43
C SER A 55 -4.98 25.46 -4.97
N THR A 56 -4.47 24.41 -5.62
CA THR A 56 -5.29 23.29 -6.13
C THR A 56 -5.53 22.20 -5.08
N MET A 57 -4.91 22.32 -3.90
CA MET A 57 -4.93 21.29 -2.87
C MET A 57 -6.06 21.56 -1.88
N THR A 58 -7.00 20.61 -1.78
CA THR A 58 -8.13 20.70 -0.84
C THR A 58 -7.80 20.21 0.57
N SER A 59 -6.65 19.57 0.78
CA SER A 59 -6.20 19.05 2.08
C SER A 59 -4.68 18.91 2.14
N PRO A 60 -4.07 19.03 3.34
CA PRO A 60 -2.63 18.84 3.49
C PRO A 60 -2.26 17.39 3.15
N LEU A 61 -1.32 17.22 2.23
CA LEU A 61 -0.79 15.90 1.90
C LEU A 61 0.24 15.48 2.94
N LYS A 62 0.13 14.23 3.37
CA LYS A 62 1.19 13.60 4.15
C LYS A 62 2.40 13.32 3.25
N PRO A 63 3.63 13.45 3.76
CA PRO A 63 4.81 13.04 3.02
C PRO A 63 4.92 11.52 2.96
N ILE A 64 5.54 11.01 1.91
CA ILE A 64 6.05 9.64 1.93
C ILE A 64 7.14 9.51 2.99
N MET A 65 7.25 8.35 3.63
CA MET A 65 8.32 8.11 4.60
C MET A 65 9.64 7.85 3.89
N ARG A 66 9.62 6.99 2.88
CA ARG A 66 10.78 6.59 2.05
C ARG A 66 10.34 5.72 0.87
N LEU A 67 11.25 5.54 -0.08
CA LEU A 67 11.15 4.43 -1.03
C LEU A 67 11.40 3.10 -0.34
N ALA A 68 10.76 2.04 -0.84
CA ALA A 68 10.93 0.71 -0.31
C ALA A 68 12.36 0.20 -0.57
N ASN A 69 12.96 -0.41 0.43
CA ASN A 69 14.24 -1.09 0.31
C ASN A 69 14.04 -2.60 0.07
N GLU A 70 15.14 -3.34 -0.08
CA GLU A 70 15.07 -4.80 -0.31
C GLU A 70 14.36 -5.54 0.83
N ASP A 71 14.58 -5.16 2.08
CA ASP A 71 13.91 -5.77 3.24
C ASP A 71 12.38 -5.58 3.17
N ASP A 72 11.91 -4.39 2.79
CA ASP A 72 10.48 -4.11 2.59
C ASP A 72 9.89 -4.99 1.49
N LEU A 73 10.63 -5.15 0.39
CA LEU A 73 10.20 -5.99 -0.73
C LEU A 73 10.09 -7.45 -0.30
N GLN A 74 11.03 -7.94 0.52
CA GLN A 74 10.96 -9.27 1.11
C GLN A 74 9.76 -9.42 2.04
N ILE A 75 9.47 -8.42 2.89
CA ILE A 75 8.29 -8.42 3.76
C ILE A 75 7.00 -8.53 2.93
N ILE A 76 6.88 -7.75 1.86
CA ILE A 76 5.71 -7.77 0.97
C ILE A 76 5.53 -9.15 0.34
N GLU A 77 6.61 -9.76 -0.13
CA GLU A 77 6.54 -11.08 -0.75
C GLU A 77 6.17 -12.18 0.27
N GLN A 78 6.75 -12.14 1.47
CA GLN A 78 6.38 -13.03 2.56
C GLN A 78 4.91 -12.85 2.96
N ASN A 79 4.42 -11.62 2.99
CA ASN A 79 3.03 -11.33 3.33
C ASN A 79 2.08 -11.90 2.28
N LYS A 80 2.37 -11.76 0.98
CA LYS A 80 1.55 -12.39 -0.09
C LYS A 80 1.49 -13.92 0.05
N GLN A 81 2.62 -14.55 0.38
CA GLN A 81 2.65 -16.00 0.56
C GLN A 81 1.79 -16.43 1.76
N LYS A 82 1.88 -15.69 2.88
CA LYS A 82 1.03 -15.92 4.05
C LYS A 82 -0.45 -15.69 3.78
N GLU A 83 -0.80 -14.64 3.03
CA GLU A 83 -2.18 -14.36 2.63
C GLU A 83 -2.77 -15.53 1.83
N LYS A 84 -1.99 -16.09 0.89
CA LYS A 84 -2.40 -17.26 0.10
C LYS A 84 -2.65 -18.48 0.99
N GLU A 85 -1.73 -18.80 1.89
CA GLU A 85 -1.87 -19.92 2.83
C GLU A 85 -3.09 -19.72 3.76
N ALA A 86 -3.26 -18.51 4.29
CA ALA A 86 -4.38 -18.16 5.15
C ALA A 86 -5.72 -18.24 4.41
N PHE A 87 -5.76 -17.86 3.12
CA PHE A 87 -6.94 -18.00 2.27
C PHE A 87 -7.37 -19.46 2.13
N GLU A 88 -6.42 -20.36 1.83
CA GLU A 88 -6.66 -21.79 1.72
C GLU A 88 -7.17 -22.39 3.05
N ILE A 89 -6.52 -22.07 4.17
CA ILE A 89 -6.92 -22.54 5.50
C ILE A 89 -8.33 -22.04 5.87
N CYS A 90 -8.63 -20.77 5.61
CA CYS A 90 -9.94 -20.20 5.90
C CYS A 90 -11.03 -20.85 5.06
N GLN A 91 -10.80 -21.10 3.78
CA GLN A 91 -11.74 -21.83 2.93
C GLN A 91 -12.01 -23.25 3.45
N GLN A 92 -10.95 -23.98 3.84
CA GLN A 92 -11.11 -25.32 4.43
C GLN A 92 -11.97 -25.28 5.70
N LYS A 93 -11.75 -24.28 6.58
CA LYS A 93 -12.53 -24.10 7.81
C LYS A 93 -13.99 -23.72 7.55
N ILE A 94 -14.26 -22.86 6.57
CA ILE A 94 -15.63 -22.50 6.14
C ILE A 94 -16.38 -23.77 5.71
N LYS A 95 -15.75 -24.59 4.86
CA LYS A 95 -16.32 -25.85 4.38
C LYS A 95 -16.53 -26.85 5.53
N PHE A 96 -15.53 -27.03 6.39
CA PHE A 96 -15.62 -27.94 7.53
C PHE A 96 -16.76 -27.58 8.51
N ARG A 97 -16.98 -26.28 8.74
CA ARG A 97 -18.03 -25.77 9.63
C ARG A 97 -19.38 -25.56 8.93
N ASN A 98 -19.49 -25.89 7.63
CA ASN A 98 -20.67 -25.67 6.80
C ASN A 98 -21.24 -24.24 6.90
N LEU A 99 -20.35 -23.25 6.93
CA LEU A 99 -20.76 -21.85 7.02
C LEU A 99 -21.24 -21.36 5.66
N LYS A 100 -22.42 -20.73 5.60
CA LYS A 100 -22.98 -20.15 4.37
C LYS A 100 -22.32 -18.79 4.07
N MET A 101 -21.03 -18.79 3.78
CA MET A 101 -20.24 -17.60 3.48
C MET A 101 -19.21 -17.85 2.39
N ASN A 102 -18.84 -16.79 1.67
CA ASN A 102 -17.76 -16.80 0.69
C ASN A 102 -16.60 -15.95 1.21
N LEU A 103 -15.38 -16.50 1.21
CA LEU A 103 -14.18 -15.74 1.53
C LEU A 103 -13.83 -14.84 0.34
N VAL A 104 -13.85 -13.52 0.56
CA VAL A 104 -13.65 -12.53 -0.52
C VAL A 104 -12.18 -12.16 -0.68
N ASP A 105 -11.48 -11.91 0.44
CA ASP A 105 -10.09 -11.44 0.43
C ASP A 105 -9.40 -11.79 1.76
N VAL A 106 -8.07 -11.88 1.73
CA VAL A 106 -7.22 -12.04 2.92
C VAL A 106 -6.02 -11.12 2.75
N GLU A 107 -5.78 -10.27 3.75
CA GLU A 107 -4.71 -9.27 3.72
C GLU A 107 -3.85 -9.33 4.98
N CYS A 108 -2.56 -9.08 4.80
CA CYS A 108 -1.57 -8.93 5.84
C CYS A 108 -1.07 -7.48 5.86
N THR A 109 -1.09 -6.86 7.04
CA THR A 109 -0.56 -5.51 7.24
C THR A 109 0.96 -5.48 6.99
N PHE A 110 1.45 -4.36 6.44
CA PHE A 110 2.87 -4.21 6.12
C PHE A 110 3.74 -4.17 7.39
N ASP A 111 3.29 -3.46 8.43
CA ASP A 111 3.98 -3.38 9.72
C ASP A 111 3.76 -4.60 10.63
N ARG A 112 2.95 -5.57 10.21
CA ARG A 112 2.57 -6.77 10.98
C ARG A 112 2.02 -6.45 12.36
N ASN A 113 1.52 -5.23 12.58
CA ASN A 113 1.07 -4.78 13.90
C ASN A 113 -0.36 -5.24 14.23
N LYS A 114 -1.00 -6.00 13.34
CA LYS A 114 -2.22 -6.80 13.55
C LYS A 114 -2.47 -7.73 12.37
#